data_AF-X0V106-F1
#
_entry.id   AF-X0V106-F1
#
_cell.length_a   1.000
_cell.length_b   1.000
_cell.length_c   1.000
_cell.angle_alpha   90.00
_cell.angle_beta   90.00
_cell.angle_gamma   90.00
#
_symmetry.space_group_name_H-M   'P 1'
#
loop_
_entity.id
_entity.type
_entity.pdbx_description
1 polymer ?
#
loop_
_entity_poly.entity_id
_entity_poly.type
_entity_poly.pdbx_seq_one_letter_code
_entity_poly.pdbx_strand_id
1 'polypeptide(L)'
;MANWASIKFSYMKEDILAKQKEIEGKEFAMQEAIDTAALRLHEKDPALAREYLTNYCIDNANRVVSQWWDLADILVAKYDDGYINIPTTAEEVGYPEWWLKEVGYDKGPISYKRPTEADTTNQ
;
A
#
# COMPACT_ATOMS: atom_id res chain seq x y z
N MET A 1 6.94 -0.31 -5.62
CA MET A 1 5.89 0.04 -4.63
C MET A 1 6.36 0.04 -3.18
N ALA A 2 6.96 -1.03 -2.64
CA ALA A 2 7.27 -1.09 -1.20
C ALA A 2 8.14 0.08 -0.67
N ASN A 3 9.18 0.49 -1.40
CA ASN A 3 10.00 1.65 -1.03
C ASN A 3 9.31 3.00 -1.28
N TRP A 4 8.27 3.05 -2.13
CA TRP A 4 7.49 4.28 -2.36
C TRP A 4 6.47 4.48 -1.24
N ALA A 5 5.86 3.37 -0.80
CA ALA A 5 4.91 3.34 0.31
C ALA A 5 5.49 3.90 1.61
N SER A 6 6.80 3.87 1.81
CA SER A 6 7.44 4.39 3.03
C SER A 6 7.43 5.92 3.11
N ILE A 7 7.39 6.63 1.97
CA ILE A 7 7.47 8.10 1.89
C ILE A 7 6.32 8.74 2.66
N LYS A 8 5.11 8.17 2.54
CA LYS A 8 3.91 8.65 3.24
C LYS A 8 3.12 7.51 3.85
N PHE A 9 3.82 6.63 4.56
CA PHE A 9 3.33 5.33 5.02
C PHE A 9 1.95 5.36 5.69
N SER A 10 1.71 6.26 6.64
CA SER A 10 0.44 6.33 7.36
C SER A 10 -0.76 6.62 6.46
N TYR A 11 -0.55 7.30 5.33
CA TYR A 11 -1.60 7.63 4.36
C TYR A 11 -1.69 6.56 3.27
N MET A 12 -0.55 6.21 2.65
CA MET A 12 -0.50 5.23 1.57
C MET A 12 -0.98 3.84 2.03
N LYS A 13 -0.75 3.46 3.29
CA LYS A 13 -1.23 2.19 3.85
C LYS A 13 -2.74 2.05 3.75
N GLU A 14 -3.51 3.11 3.98
CA GLU A 14 -4.97 3.05 3.95
C GLU A 14 -5.48 2.75 2.53
N ASP A 15 -4.92 3.40 1.51
CA ASP A 15 -5.26 3.14 0.11
C ASP A 15 -4.84 1.71 -0.32
N ILE A 16 -3.67 1.25 0.14
CA ILE A 16 -3.15 -0.10 -0.10
C ILE A 16 -4.08 -1.15 0.53
N LEU A 17 -4.48 -0.98 1.79
CA LEU A 17 -5.37 -1.90 2.49
C LEU A 17 -6.77 -1.92 1.85
N ALA A 18 -7.26 -0.78 1.40
CA ALA A 18 -8.53 -0.71 0.68
C ALA A 18 -8.48 -1.53 -0.62
N LYS A 19 -7.42 -1.37 -1.42
CA LYS A 19 -7.24 -2.15 -2.66
C LYS A 19 -7.05 -3.64 -2.39
N GLN A 20 -6.26 -4.00 -1.37
CA GLN A 20 -6.09 -5.39 -0.94
C GLN A 20 -7.44 -6.03 -0.60
N LYS A 21 -8.22 -5.38 0.26
CA LYS A 21 -9.53 -5.86 0.68
C LYS A 21 -10.51 -6.00 -0.49
N GLU A 22 -10.46 -5.08 -1.45
CA GLU A 22 -11.28 -5.15 -2.66
C GLU A 22 -10.94 -6.39 -3.51
N ILE A 23 -9.66 -6.65 -3.75
CA ILE A 23 -9.18 -7.79 -4.54
C ILE A 23 -9.52 -9.10 -3.83
N GLU A 24 -9.07 -9.26 -2.59
CA GLU A 24 -9.27 -10.48 -1.80
C GLU A 24 -10.77 -10.75 -1.60
N GLY A 25 -11.57 -9.71 -1.36
CA GLY A 25 -13.02 -9.85 -1.19
C GLY A 25 -13.71 -10.42 -2.43
N LYS A 26 -13.30 -9.99 -3.64
CA LYS A 26 -13.82 -10.54 -4.90
C LYS A 26 -13.40 -12.01 -5.09
N GLU A 27 -12.13 -12.32 -4.81
CA GLU A 27 -11.59 -13.67 -4.94
C GLU A 27 -12.30 -14.66 -4.00
N PHE A 28 -12.44 -14.29 -2.71
CA PHE A 28 -13.15 -15.11 -1.72
C PHE A 28 -14.62 -15.30 -2.09
N ALA A 29 -15.30 -14.27 -2.59
CA ALA A 29 -16.69 -14.38 -3.00
C ALA A 29 -16.89 -15.30 -4.21
N MET A 30 -15.88 -15.44 -5.08
CA MET A 30 -15.94 -16.28 -6.27
C MET A 30 -15.51 -17.73 -6.02
N GLN A 31 -14.83 -18.01 -4.90
CA GLN A 31 -14.18 -19.30 -4.61
C GLN A 31 -15.12 -20.50 -4.79
N GLU A 32 -16.33 -20.44 -4.22
CA GLU A 32 -17.30 -21.55 -4.29
C GLU A 32 -17.73 -21.87 -5.74
N ALA A 33 -17.91 -20.83 -6.56
CA ALA A 33 -18.29 -21.00 -7.97
C ALA A 33 -17.17 -21.65 -8.79
N ILE A 34 -15.93 -21.26 -8.53
CA ILE A 34 -14.73 -21.82 -9.17
C ILE A 34 -14.57 -23.29 -8.78
N ASP A 35 -14.67 -23.60 -7.49
CA ASP A 35 -14.53 -24.97 -6.97
C ASP A 35 -15.62 -25.88 -7.51
N THR A 36 -16.87 -25.40 -7.58
CA THR A 36 -17.99 -26.13 -8.17
C THR A 36 -17.77 -26.41 -9.66
N ALA A 37 -17.26 -25.43 -10.42
CA ALA A 37 -16.96 -25.60 -11.83
C ALA A 37 -15.81 -26.61 -12.04
N ALA A 38 -14.75 -26.51 -11.24
CA ALA A 38 -13.61 -27.43 -11.28
C ALA A 38 -14.04 -28.86 -10.95
N LEU A 39 -14.89 -29.06 -9.93
CA LEU A 39 -15.40 -30.39 -9.56
C LEU A 39 -16.20 -31.02 -10.71
N ARG A 40 -17.11 -30.26 -11.32
CA ARG A 40 -17.92 -30.73 -12.47
C ARG A 40 -17.06 -31.10 -13.68
N LEU A 41 -15.96 -30.38 -13.91
CA LEU A 41 -15.00 -30.72 -14.96
C LEU A 41 -14.20 -31.97 -14.59
N HIS A 42 -13.80 -32.10 -13.33
CA HIS A 42 -13.03 -33.23 -12.83
C HIS A 42 -13.80 -34.56 -12.95
N GLU A 43 -15.09 -34.54 -12.65
CA GLU A 43 -15.98 -35.71 -12.81
C GLU A 43 -16.05 -36.22 -14.26
N LYS A 44 -15.84 -35.33 -15.25
CA LYS A 44 -15.82 -35.69 -16.67
C LYS A 44 -14.44 -36.14 -17.13
N ASP A 45 -13.43 -35.33 -16.83
CA ASP A 45 -12.03 -35.60 -17.12
C ASP A 45 -11.15 -34.76 -16.17
N PRO A 46 -10.33 -35.39 -15.32
CA PRO A 46 -9.38 -34.68 -14.46
C PRO A 46 -8.45 -33.72 -15.20
N ALA A 47 -8.16 -33.94 -16.50
CA ALA A 47 -7.38 -33.01 -17.30
C ALA A 47 -8.08 -31.66 -17.53
N LEU A 48 -9.39 -31.66 -17.74
CA LEU A 48 -10.17 -30.43 -17.94
C LEU A 48 -10.20 -29.56 -16.69
N ALA A 49 -10.31 -30.17 -15.50
CA ALA A 49 -10.24 -29.43 -14.24
C ALA A 49 -8.87 -28.80 -14.01
N ARG A 50 -7.79 -29.53 -14.32
CA ARG A 50 -6.41 -28.99 -14.22
C ARG A 50 -6.22 -27.80 -15.17
N GLU A 51 -6.65 -27.93 -16.41
CA GLU A 51 -6.56 -26.85 -17.40
C GLU A 51 -7.37 -25.62 -16.96
N TYR A 52 -8.61 -25.83 -16.51
CA TYR A 52 -9.47 -24.76 -16.01
C TYR A 52 -8.85 -24.00 -14.84
N LEU A 53 -8.40 -24.71 -13.79
CA LEU A 53 -7.78 -24.08 -12.62
C LEU A 53 -6.45 -23.39 -12.98
N THR A 54 -5.67 -23.97 -13.90
CA THR A 54 -4.42 -23.34 -14.38
C THR A 54 -4.72 -22.00 -15.04
N ASN A 55 -5.66 -21.98 -15.98
CA ASN A 55 -6.05 -20.76 -16.69
C ASN A 55 -6.63 -19.73 -15.74
N TYR A 56 -7.52 -20.15 -14.83
CA TYR A 56 -8.08 -19.26 -13.80
C TYR A 56 -6.98 -18.60 -12.94
N CYS A 57 -6.00 -19.37 -12.46
CA CYS A 57 -4.92 -18.84 -11.64
C CYS A 57 -4.03 -17.86 -12.42
N ILE A 58 -3.72 -18.17 -13.69
CA ILE A 58 -2.95 -17.27 -14.56
C ILE A 58 -3.69 -15.96 -14.78
N ASP A 59 -4.97 -16.03 -15.14
CA ASP A 59 -5.80 -14.86 -15.40
C ASP A 59 -5.97 -14.02 -14.13
N ASN A 60 -6.18 -14.66 -12.99
CA ASN A 60 -6.28 -13.99 -11.70
C ASN A 60 -4.98 -13.25 -11.36
N ALA A 61 -3.83 -13.94 -11.44
CA ALA A 61 -2.53 -13.35 -11.15
C ALA A 61 -2.24 -12.12 -12.05
N ASN A 62 -2.49 -12.23 -13.35
CA ASN A 62 -2.31 -11.13 -14.30
C ASN A 62 -3.21 -9.93 -13.95
N ARG A 63 -4.48 -10.18 -13.62
CA ARG A 63 -5.42 -9.14 -13.22
C ARG A 63 -5.01 -8.47 -11.90
N VAL A 64 -4.52 -9.24 -10.93
CA VAL A 64 -4.02 -8.70 -9.65
C VAL A 64 -2.81 -7.80 -9.91
N VAL A 65 -1.84 -8.24 -10.71
CA VAL A 65 -0.67 -7.43 -11.09
C VAL A 65 -1.08 -6.13 -11.78
N SER A 66 -2.02 -6.18 -12.74
CA SER A 66 -2.54 -4.99 -13.41
C SER A 66 -3.15 -3.99 -12.42
N GLN A 67 -4.03 -4.46 -11.53
CA GLN A 67 -4.68 -3.58 -10.54
C GLN A 67 -3.67 -2.95 -9.55
N TRP A 68 -2.59 -3.66 -9.24
CA TRP A 68 -1.50 -3.13 -8.42
C TRP A 68 -0.68 -2.07 -9.15
N TRP A 69 -0.49 -2.19 -10.46
CA TRP A 69 0.10 -1.12 -11.28
C TRP A 69 -0.80 0.11 -11.34
N ASP A 70 -2.11 -0.07 -11.56
CA ASP A 70 -3.07 1.04 -11.53
C ASP A 70 -3.05 1.77 -10.17
N LEU A 71 -2.97 1.02 -9.07
CA LEU A 71 -2.82 1.60 -7.74
C LEU A 71 -1.49 2.36 -7.60
N ALA A 72 -0.39 1.81 -8.11
CA ALA A 72 0.91 2.47 -8.05
C ALA A 72 0.89 3.84 -8.72
N ASP A 73 0.28 3.95 -9.90
CA ASP A 73 0.13 5.21 -10.63
C ASP A 73 -0.66 6.23 -9.81
N ILE A 74 -1.76 5.79 -9.18
CA ILE A 74 -2.57 6.64 -8.29
C ILE A 74 -1.76 7.09 -7.08
N LEU A 75 -1.03 6.20 -6.42
CA LEU A 75 -0.25 6.53 -5.23
C LEU A 75 0.88 7.52 -5.53
N VAL A 76 1.54 7.39 -6.68
CA VAL A 76 2.56 8.35 -7.13
C VAL A 76 1.91 9.71 -7.33
N ALA A 77 0.82 9.79 -8.11
CA ALA A 77 0.15 11.07 -8.37
C ALA A 77 -0.43 11.72 -7.10
N LYS A 78 -1.07 10.92 -6.24
CA LYS A 78 -1.74 11.39 -5.03
C LYS A 78 -0.78 11.93 -3.98
N TYR A 79 0.43 11.39 -3.88
CA TYR A 79 1.37 11.72 -2.81
C TYR A 79 2.69 12.31 -3.30
N ASP A 80 2.69 12.85 -4.51
CA ASP A 80 3.86 13.51 -5.10
C ASP A 80 4.34 14.70 -4.24
N ASP A 81 5.66 14.87 -4.19
CA ASP A 81 6.36 15.93 -3.45
C ASP A 81 5.99 16.07 -1.96
N GLY A 82 5.49 15.00 -1.33
CA GLY A 82 5.13 14.98 0.08
C GLY A 82 3.75 15.56 0.41
N TYR A 83 3.02 16.06 -0.58
CA TYR A 83 1.66 16.59 -0.43
C TYR A 83 0.60 15.49 -0.52
N ILE A 84 -0.66 15.87 -0.32
CA ILE A 84 -1.81 15.13 -0.83
C ILE A 84 -2.41 15.93 -1.99
N ASN A 85 -2.45 15.32 -3.18
CA ASN A 85 -2.85 15.95 -4.45
C ASN A 85 -4.22 15.50 -4.95
N ILE A 86 -4.93 14.64 -4.19
CA ILE A 86 -6.29 14.19 -4.50
C ILE A 86 -7.10 14.14 -3.20
N PRO A 87 -8.31 14.73 -3.13
CA PRO A 87 -9.05 15.40 -4.22
C PRO A 87 -8.64 16.86 -4.47
N THR A 88 -7.85 17.45 -3.58
CA THR A 88 -7.34 18.82 -3.66
C THR A 88 -5.85 18.81 -4.02
N THR A 89 -5.35 19.88 -4.63
CA THR A 89 -3.93 19.97 -5.03
C THR A 89 -3.08 20.56 -3.91
N ALA A 90 -1.88 20.01 -3.71
CA ALA A 90 -0.86 20.50 -2.79
C ALA A 90 -1.35 20.69 -1.34
N GLU A 91 -2.15 19.76 -0.83
CA GLU A 91 -2.53 19.78 0.59
C GLU A 91 -1.33 19.38 1.46
N GLU A 92 -0.88 20.32 2.30
CA GLU A 92 0.17 20.07 3.28
C GLU A 92 -0.36 19.29 4.47
N VAL A 93 0.33 18.20 4.78
CA VAL A 93 -0.02 17.31 5.89
C VAL A 93 1.24 16.96 6.65
N GLY A 94 1.46 17.68 7.73
CA GLY A 94 2.57 17.48 8.65
C GLY A 94 2.35 16.32 9.62
N TYR A 95 3.25 16.23 10.60
CA TYR A 95 3.09 15.28 11.71
C TYR A 95 1.86 15.63 12.55
N PRO A 96 1.16 14.61 13.09
CA PRO A 96 0.00 14.88 13.92
C PRO A 96 0.39 15.59 15.22
N GLU A 97 -0.48 16.47 15.70
CA GLU A 97 -0.21 17.34 16.86
C GLU A 97 0.18 16.57 18.12
N TRP A 98 -0.47 15.42 18.37
CA TRP A 98 -0.14 14.56 19.51
C TRP A 98 1.32 14.09 19.46
N TRP A 99 1.84 13.76 18.28
CA TRP A 99 3.20 13.27 18.11
C TRP A 99 4.20 14.41 18.28
N LEU A 100 3.90 15.57 17.69
CA LEU A 100 4.72 16.78 17.86
C LEU A 100 4.86 17.16 19.34
N LYS A 101 3.77 17.06 20.10
CA LYS A 101 3.78 17.28 21.56
C LYS A 101 4.57 16.22 22.31
N GLU A 102 4.41 14.94 21.95
CA GLU A 102 5.11 13.82 22.60
C GLU A 102 6.64 13.94 22.41
N VAL A 103 7.10 14.36 21.23
CA VAL A 103 8.53 14.57 20.95
C VAL A 103 9.06 15.93 21.43
N GLY A 104 8.23 16.73 22.12
CA GLY A 104 8.62 18.03 22.66
C GLY A 104 8.93 19.09 21.59
N TYR A 105 8.34 18.96 20.40
CA TYR A 105 8.53 19.91 19.30
C TYR A 105 8.04 21.32 19.68
N ASP A 106 6.98 21.40 20.48
CA ASP A 106 6.47 22.63 21.10
C ASP A 106 7.51 23.35 21.98
N LYS A 107 8.53 22.61 22.45
CA LYS A 107 9.63 23.08 23.30
C LYS A 107 10.97 23.11 22.57
N GLY A 108 10.95 23.05 21.24
CA GLY A 108 12.15 23.05 20.41
C GLY A 108 13.09 24.22 20.73
N PRO A 109 14.40 24.11 20.41
CA PRO A 109 15.37 25.14 20.73
C PRO A 109 15.00 26.46 20.03
N ILE A 110 14.58 27.45 20.82
CA ILE A 110 14.28 28.82 20.36
C ILE A 110 15.53 29.62 20.00
N SER A 111 16.72 29.07 20.25
CA SER A 111 18.00 29.67 19.89
C SER A 111 19.02 28.60 19.56
N TYR A 112 19.78 28.82 18.49
CA TYR A 112 20.91 27.97 18.12
C TYR A 112 22.21 28.57 18.65
N LYS A 113 23.03 27.77 19.35
CA LYS A 113 24.43 28.10 19.63
C LYS A 113 25.32 27.15 18.83
N ARG A 114 26.27 27.69 18.08
CA ARG A 114 27.26 26.89 17.36
C ARG A 114 28.07 26.06 18.37
N PRO A 115 28.20 24.74 18.21
CA PRO A 115 29.07 23.93 19.06
C PRO A 115 30.51 24.44 18.97
N THR A 116 31.22 24.45 20.11
CA THR A 116 32.65 24.78 20.16
C THR A 116 33.48 23.50 20.22
N GLU A 117 34.76 23.57 19.84
CA GLU A 117 35.65 22.40 19.76
C GLU A 117 35.78 21.61 21.08
N ALA A 118 35.38 22.19 22.22
CA ALA A 118 35.35 21.51 23.52
C ALA A 118 34.20 20.50 23.68
N ASP A 119 33.13 20.59 22.88
CA ASP A 119 31.91 19.79 23.02
C ASP A 119 32.00 18.42 22.31
N THR A 120 33.02 18.20 21.47
CA THR A 120 33.18 16.98 20.65
C THR A 120 33.99 15.88 21.33
N THR A 121 34.53 16.10 22.52
CA THR A 121 35.52 15.18 23.14
C THR A 121 34.92 14.04 23.97
N ASN A 122 33.60 13.89 24.01
CA ASN A 122 32.94 12.78 24.74
C ASN A 122 31.91 12.05 23.85
N GLN A 123 32.42 11.24 22.91
CA GLN A 123 31.75 10.03 22.41
C GLN A 123 32.77 8.91 22.26
#